data_AF-A0A1Z5J9U3-F1
#
_entry.id   AF-A0A1Z5J9U3-F1
#
_cell.length_a   1.000
_cell.length_b   1.000
_cell.length_c   1.000
_cell.angle_alpha   90.00
_cell.angle_beta   90.00
_cell.angle_gamma   90.00
#
_symmetry.space_group_name_H-M   'P 1'
#
loop_
_entity.id
_entity.type
_entity.pdbx_description
1 polymer ?
#
loop_
_entity_poly.entity_id
_entity_poly.type
_entity_poly.pdbx_seq_one_letter_code
_entity_poly.pdbx_strand_id
1 'polypeptide(L)'
;MTGLLIASTTASLAFAFFGVSRFPTMMAKFGVFVHSLVTLLSGLNEELPEKKPRRLRQKRKKPTVRRPDGYWSDLDHLQSELRTFWSDHSVSLPPHQPPPIPNEVLLRYYQRHDIRAALVKWGGREAVSQLWGGSPVIPGRWKEAVQASPELRQLVEADTTLSMQSPPSLSRNNTIHQQESSLKWKHQEGRKPKGYWNTKTLLKELYTYVSFYRENYQRPAVWMPRPSEFAKEGRDDLRQAFHRFGGAKKVARLAGMVPFREWYYFEGQLELLMELQRYLKEYGKDETFPVVEDVKRNGFDQLYSLIQYYGGRKFLAARFGMKTVEKSDLYANLNFGPFSLDFAVRLLTFIRRREMQKKPPLVYPAIRIPSPIQLSAGDEEALYLHESIIKFGGYENVARRLGLAFYSASGKIENQGTG
;
A
#
# COMPACT_ATOMS: atom_id res chain seq x y z
N MET A 1 -32.71 -82.03 -5.88
CA MET A 1 -33.75 -80.99 -6.03
C MET A 1 -33.10 -79.64 -5.76
N THR A 2 -33.48 -78.65 -6.57
CA THR A 2 -33.09 -77.21 -6.56
C THR A 2 -31.61 -76.89 -6.72
N GLY A 3 -31.23 -76.67 -7.99
CA GLY A 3 -30.02 -75.97 -8.42
C GLY A 3 -30.24 -74.45 -8.49
N LEU A 4 -29.15 -73.73 -8.26
CA LEU A 4 -29.05 -72.28 -8.16
C LEU A 4 -28.77 -71.68 -9.55
N LEU A 5 -29.61 -70.74 -10.00
CA LEU A 5 -29.46 -69.97 -11.23
C LEU A 5 -28.54 -68.76 -10.99
N ILE A 6 -27.43 -68.68 -11.74
CA ILE A 6 -26.60 -67.49 -11.90
C ILE A 6 -26.92 -66.92 -13.27
N ALA A 7 -27.51 -65.72 -13.31
CA ALA A 7 -27.76 -64.99 -14.55
C ALA A 7 -26.55 -64.10 -14.87
N SER A 8 -25.83 -64.45 -15.93
CA SER A 8 -24.84 -63.61 -16.60
C SER A 8 -25.55 -62.71 -17.62
N THR A 9 -25.42 -61.40 -17.47
CA THR A 9 -25.85 -60.42 -18.48
C THR A 9 -24.62 -59.78 -19.10
N THR A 10 -24.32 -60.18 -20.32
CA THR A 10 -23.32 -59.58 -21.20
C THR A 10 -23.92 -58.34 -21.86
N ALA A 11 -23.41 -57.16 -21.53
CA ALA A 11 -23.74 -55.92 -22.23
C ALA A 11 -22.59 -55.58 -23.20
N SER A 12 -22.87 -55.73 -24.50
CA SER A 12 -22.05 -55.29 -25.62
C SER A 12 -21.84 -53.77 -25.59
N LEU A 13 -20.59 -53.34 -25.47
CA LEU A 13 -20.17 -51.96 -25.71
C LEU A 13 -19.82 -51.79 -27.19
N ALA A 14 -20.72 -51.13 -27.93
CA ALA A 14 -20.51 -50.71 -29.30
C ALA A 14 -19.46 -49.59 -29.35
N PHE A 15 -18.35 -49.86 -30.03
CA PHE A 15 -17.36 -48.86 -30.42
C PHE A 15 -17.93 -48.02 -31.57
N ALA A 16 -18.39 -46.80 -31.25
CA ALA A 16 -18.68 -45.79 -32.25
C ALA A 16 -17.37 -45.15 -32.72
N PHE A 17 -16.94 -45.51 -33.93
CA PHE A 17 -15.96 -44.77 -34.71
C PHE A 17 -16.53 -43.38 -35.05
N PHE A 18 -16.05 -42.34 -34.38
CA PHE A 18 -16.21 -40.96 -34.84
C PHE A 18 -14.92 -40.47 -35.47
N GLY A 19 -15.08 -39.85 -36.64
CA GLY A 19 -14.03 -39.52 -37.58
C GLY A 19 -13.00 -38.52 -37.04
N VAL A 20 -11.74 -38.89 -37.25
CA VAL A 20 -10.58 -38.01 -37.14
C VAL A 20 -10.71 -36.92 -38.19
N SER A 21 -11.17 -35.75 -37.74
CA SER A 21 -11.14 -34.51 -38.52
C SER A 21 -9.71 -33.98 -38.48
N ARG A 22 -9.09 -33.87 -39.65
CA ARG A 22 -7.76 -33.30 -39.86
C ARG A 22 -7.70 -31.86 -39.29
N PHE A 23 -7.00 -31.68 -38.17
CA PHE A 23 -6.48 -30.38 -37.78
C PHE A 23 -5.20 -30.09 -38.58
N PRO A 24 -5.08 -28.91 -39.23
CA PRO A 24 -3.84 -28.53 -39.88
C PRO A 24 -2.79 -28.18 -38.84
N THR A 25 -1.64 -28.82 -38.99
CA THR A 25 -0.40 -28.63 -38.25
C THR A 25 0.12 -27.20 -38.42
N MET A 26 -0.28 -26.27 -37.54
CA MET A 26 0.41 -24.99 -37.33
C MET A 26 1.38 -25.12 -36.15
N MET A 27 2.45 -25.90 -36.33
CA MET A 27 3.54 -26.05 -35.37
C MET A 27 4.91 -25.96 -36.06
N ALA A 28 5.08 -24.95 -36.91
CA ALA A 28 6.37 -24.65 -37.53
C ALA A 28 6.47 -23.16 -37.87
N LYS A 29 6.40 -22.27 -36.87
CA LYS A 29 6.80 -20.84 -36.99
C LYS A 29 6.96 -20.08 -35.65
N PHE A 30 7.13 -20.78 -34.52
CA PHE A 30 7.45 -20.13 -33.23
C PHE A 30 8.91 -20.30 -32.80
N GLY A 31 9.71 -21.10 -33.51
CA GLY A 31 11.11 -21.38 -33.16
C GLY A 31 12.14 -20.32 -33.61
N VAL A 32 11.78 -19.38 -34.49
CA VAL A 32 12.72 -18.40 -35.04
C VAL A 32 12.68 -17.06 -34.30
N PHE A 33 11.62 -16.77 -33.55
CA PHE A 33 11.51 -15.48 -32.84
C PHE A 33 12.18 -15.47 -31.45
N VAL A 34 12.41 -16.65 -30.85
CA VAL A 34 13.09 -16.74 -29.53
C VAL A 34 14.61 -16.69 -29.68
N HIS A 35 15.18 -17.14 -30.80
CA HIS A 35 16.64 -17.05 -31.01
C HIS A 35 17.12 -15.67 -31.49
N SER A 36 16.27 -14.88 -32.16
CA SER A 36 16.65 -13.51 -32.57
C SER A 36 16.62 -12.51 -31.41
N LEU A 37 15.80 -12.74 -30.37
CA LEU A 37 15.78 -11.88 -29.18
C LEU A 37 16.92 -12.18 -28.19
N VAL A 38 17.45 -13.41 -28.17
CA VAL A 38 18.56 -13.80 -27.29
C VAL A 38 19.91 -13.28 -27.80
N THR A 39 20.11 -13.18 -29.12
CA THR A 39 21.37 -12.66 -29.69
C THR A 39 21.45 -11.13 -29.65
N LEU A 40 20.32 -10.42 -29.50
CA LEU A 40 20.28 -8.96 -29.34
C LEU A 40 20.46 -8.51 -27.87
N LEU A 41 20.43 -9.43 -26.90
CA LEU A 41 20.62 -9.13 -25.47
C LEU A 41 22.04 -9.42 -24.96
N SER A 42 22.91 -10.00 -25.78
CA SER A 42 24.32 -10.25 -25.43
C SER A 42 25.24 -9.05 -25.68
N GLY A 43 24.73 -7.96 -26.27
CA GLY A 43 25.50 -6.77 -26.67
C GLY A 43 25.29 -5.52 -25.81
N LEU A 44 24.48 -5.57 -24.75
CA LEU A 44 24.21 -4.42 -23.88
C LEU A 44 24.81 -4.64 -22.49
N ASN A 45 26.15 -4.69 -22.44
CA ASN A 45 26.92 -4.51 -21.20
C ASN A 45 27.61 -3.13 -21.20
N GLU A 46 26.96 -2.13 -21.79
CA GLU A 46 27.28 -0.72 -21.52
C GLU A 46 26.69 -0.37 -20.17
N GLU A 47 27.56 -0.01 -19.23
CA GLU A 47 27.20 0.55 -17.93
C GLU A 47 26.34 1.80 -18.13
N LEU A 48 25.02 1.61 -18.10
CA LEU A 48 24.07 2.72 -18.12
C LEU A 48 24.36 3.61 -16.90
N PRO A 49 24.65 4.91 -17.09
CA PRO A 49 24.97 5.82 -16.01
C PRO A 49 23.82 5.82 -15.00
N GLU A 50 24.14 5.62 -13.72
CA GLU A 50 23.18 5.61 -12.62
C GLU A 50 22.22 6.80 -12.74
N LYS A 51 20.99 6.51 -13.20
CA LYS A 51 19.92 7.51 -13.22
C LYS A 51 19.67 7.92 -11.78
N LYS A 52 20.14 9.13 -11.43
CA LYS A 52 19.88 9.77 -10.14
C LYS A 52 18.39 9.58 -9.80
N PRO A 53 18.06 9.06 -8.60
CA PRO A 53 16.69 8.73 -8.26
C PRO A 53 15.81 9.97 -8.45
N ARG A 54 14.77 9.83 -9.30
CA ARG A 54 13.77 10.88 -9.49
C ARG A 54 13.25 11.27 -8.10
N ARG A 55 13.41 12.56 -7.74
CA ARG A 55 12.89 13.10 -6.48
C ARG A 55 11.43 12.66 -6.36
N LEU A 56 11.11 11.96 -5.27
CA LEU A 56 9.75 11.49 -4.99
C LEU A 56 8.81 12.68 -5.14
N ARG A 57 7.84 12.56 -6.07
CA ARG A 57 6.77 13.56 -6.22
C ARG A 57 6.17 13.79 -4.83
N GLN A 58 6.31 15.01 -4.31
CA GLN A 58 5.70 15.38 -3.04
C GLN A 58 4.21 15.03 -3.11
N LYS A 59 3.75 14.17 -2.19
CA LYS A 59 2.32 13.89 -2.05
C LYS A 59 1.62 15.24 -1.84
N ARG A 60 0.72 15.60 -2.75
CA ARG A 60 -0.12 16.80 -2.59
C ARG A 60 -0.86 16.65 -1.27
N LYS A 61 -0.66 17.59 -0.34
CA LYS A 61 -1.40 17.64 0.91
C LYS A 61 -2.90 17.71 0.56
N LYS A 62 -3.75 17.07 1.38
CA LYS A 62 -5.21 17.17 1.24
C LYS A 62 -5.59 18.66 1.13
N PRO A 63 -6.55 19.02 0.25
CA PRO A 63 -6.98 20.40 0.12
C PRO A 63 -7.56 20.85 1.46
N THR A 64 -6.84 21.73 2.16
CA THR A 64 -7.44 22.54 3.22
C THR A 64 -8.49 23.43 2.57
N VAL A 65 -9.61 23.67 3.28
CA VAL A 65 -10.63 24.63 2.84
C VAL A 65 -9.93 25.97 2.68
N ARG A 66 -9.65 26.37 1.43
CA ARG A 66 -8.98 27.62 1.14
C ARG A 66 -10.02 28.72 1.23
N ARG A 67 -9.73 29.76 2.01
CA ARG A 67 -10.50 31.01 1.97
C ARG A 67 -10.48 31.57 0.53
N PRO A 68 -11.54 32.27 0.10
CA PRO A 68 -11.60 32.89 -1.22
C PRO A 68 -10.38 33.79 -1.50
N ASP A 69 -10.07 33.97 -2.78
CA ASP A 69 -9.02 34.93 -3.15
C ASP A 69 -9.41 36.34 -2.67
N GLY A 70 -8.42 37.11 -2.22
CA GLY A 70 -8.65 38.42 -1.60
C GLY A 70 -9.16 38.41 -0.15
N TYR A 71 -9.57 37.27 0.43
CA TYR A 71 -10.07 37.21 1.83
C TYR A 71 -9.09 37.83 2.83
N TRP A 72 -7.79 37.51 2.70
CA TRP A 72 -6.72 38.04 3.55
C TRP A 72 -6.26 39.45 3.17
N SER A 73 -6.88 40.10 2.19
CA SER A 73 -6.64 41.52 1.88
C SER A 73 -7.44 42.45 2.78
N ASP A 74 -8.37 41.92 3.58
CA ASP A 74 -9.13 42.67 4.58
C ASP A 74 -8.54 42.41 5.97
N LEU A 75 -8.25 43.48 6.70
CA LEU A 75 -7.65 43.42 8.03
C LEU A 75 -8.65 42.93 9.08
N ASP A 76 -9.95 43.20 8.88
CA ASP A 76 -11.02 42.79 9.79
C ASP A 76 -11.23 41.27 9.76
N HIS A 77 -11.02 40.64 8.59
CA HIS A 77 -11.01 39.18 8.48
C HIS A 77 -9.86 38.56 9.27
N LEU A 78 -8.65 39.13 9.19
CA LEU A 78 -7.51 38.65 9.97
C LEU A 78 -7.75 38.80 11.48
N GLN A 79 -8.34 39.92 11.90
CA GLN A 79 -8.71 40.16 13.29
C GLN A 79 -9.75 39.15 13.78
N SER A 80 -10.77 38.89 12.96
CA SER A 80 -11.83 37.92 13.26
C SER A 80 -11.28 36.51 13.38
N GLU A 81 -10.40 36.09 12.45
CA GLU A 81 -9.75 34.78 12.48
C GLU A 81 -8.84 34.58 13.69
N LEU A 82 -8.16 35.65 14.15
CA LEU A 82 -7.39 35.61 15.40
C LEU A 82 -8.30 35.50 16.62
N ARG A 83 -9.43 36.21 16.67
CA ARG A 83 -10.41 36.05 17.76
C ARG A 83 -10.97 34.64 17.79
N THR A 84 -11.36 34.08 16.64
CA THR A 84 -11.81 32.70 16.52
C THR A 84 -10.71 31.74 16.97
N PHE A 85 -9.46 31.97 16.56
CA PHE A 85 -8.33 31.16 17.03
C PHE A 85 -8.22 31.12 18.56
N TRP A 86 -8.30 32.26 19.24
CA TRP A 86 -8.25 32.28 20.71
C TRP A 86 -9.50 31.66 21.37
N SER A 87 -10.68 31.93 20.82
CA SER A 87 -11.95 31.38 21.30
C SER A 87 -12.02 29.86 21.15
N ASP A 88 -11.54 29.30 20.04
CA ASP A 88 -11.51 27.86 19.77
C ASP A 88 -10.64 27.10 20.78
N HIS A 89 -9.71 27.80 21.44
CA HIS A 89 -8.81 27.24 22.45
C HIS A 89 -9.15 27.75 23.86
N SER A 90 -10.41 28.14 24.09
CA SER A 90 -10.94 28.50 25.40
C SER A 90 -10.27 29.72 26.06
N VAL A 91 -9.67 30.61 25.27
CA VAL A 91 -9.08 31.86 25.77
C VAL A 91 -10.08 33.00 25.57
N SER A 92 -10.54 33.59 26.68
CA SER A 92 -11.51 34.68 26.65
C SER A 92 -10.81 36.02 26.43
N LEU A 93 -11.21 36.73 25.37
CA LEU A 93 -10.66 38.04 25.03
C LEU A 93 -11.70 39.15 25.25
N PRO A 94 -11.29 40.35 25.71
CA PRO A 94 -12.18 41.50 25.75
C PRO A 94 -12.73 41.83 24.35
N PRO A 95 -14.04 42.13 24.21
CA PRO A 95 -14.67 42.36 22.92
C PRO A 95 -14.16 43.62 22.22
N HIS A 96 -13.76 44.64 22.99
CA HIS A 96 -13.35 45.95 22.47
C HIS A 96 -11.85 46.11 22.23
N GLN A 97 -11.02 45.16 22.66
CA GLN A 97 -9.56 45.22 22.49
C GLN A 97 -9.14 44.30 21.33
N PRO A 98 -8.20 44.71 20.45
CA PRO A 98 -7.69 43.82 19.41
C PRO A 98 -7.05 42.57 20.04
N PRO A 99 -7.20 41.39 19.40
CA PRO A 99 -6.65 40.14 19.93
C PRO A 99 -5.11 40.18 19.94
N PRO A 100 -4.45 39.59 20.95
CA PRO A 100 -3.00 39.45 20.94
C PRO A 100 -2.53 38.64 19.73
N ILE A 101 -1.41 39.03 19.14
CA ILE A 101 -0.88 38.41 17.92
C ILE A 101 0.02 37.22 18.30
N PRO A 102 -0.37 35.96 17.97
CA PRO A 102 0.40 34.77 18.29
C PRO A 102 1.80 34.78 17.69
N ASN A 103 2.75 34.12 18.37
CA ASN A 103 4.05 33.85 17.78
C ASN A 103 4.00 32.72 16.74
N GLU A 104 5.03 32.64 15.88
CA GLU A 104 5.05 31.63 14.83
C GLU A 104 5.04 30.19 15.36
N VAL A 105 5.62 29.96 16.55
CA VAL A 105 5.70 28.65 17.17
C VAL A 105 4.29 28.12 17.47
N LEU A 106 3.44 28.97 18.04
CA LEU A 106 2.06 28.66 18.36
C LEU A 106 1.23 28.39 17.10
N LEU A 107 1.33 29.26 16.09
CA LEU A 107 0.61 29.09 14.82
C LEU A 107 1.03 27.82 14.08
N ARG A 108 2.29 27.42 14.17
CA ARG A 108 2.77 26.15 13.59
C ARG A 108 2.23 24.95 14.37
N TYR A 109 2.21 25.03 15.70
CA TYR A 109 1.71 23.96 16.55
C TYR A 109 0.24 23.62 16.24
N TYR A 110 -0.61 24.64 16.17
CA TYR A 110 -2.03 24.49 15.80
C TYR A 110 -2.28 24.44 14.29
N GLN A 111 -1.22 24.34 13.48
CA GLN A 111 -1.31 24.23 12.02
C GLN A 111 -2.07 25.39 11.33
N ARG A 112 -2.17 26.56 11.98
CA ARG A 112 -2.75 27.81 11.45
C ARG A 112 -1.79 28.52 10.51
N HIS A 113 -1.38 27.82 9.46
CA HIS A 113 -0.48 28.34 8.42
C HIS A 113 -1.11 29.46 7.59
N ASP A 114 -2.44 29.49 7.54
CA ASP A 114 -3.27 30.52 6.93
C ASP A 114 -3.06 31.88 7.61
N ILE A 115 -3.25 31.96 8.93
CA ILE A 115 -3.03 33.18 9.72
C ILE A 115 -1.58 33.65 9.59
N ARG A 116 -0.62 32.71 9.64
CA ARG A 116 0.81 33.05 9.47
C ARG A 116 1.08 33.70 8.11
N ALA A 117 0.51 33.17 7.04
CA ALA A 117 0.67 33.73 5.70
C ALA A 117 0.00 35.11 5.59
N ALA A 118 -1.17 35.29 6.20
CA ALA A 118 -1.86 36.57 6.27
C ALA A 118 -1.05 37.63 7.02
N LEU A 119 -0.48 37.30 8.18
CA LEU A 119 0.40 38.20 8.94
C LEU A 119 1.61 38.65 8.10
N VAL A 120 2.24 37.72 7.36
CA VAL A 120 3.36 38.06 6.46
C VAL A 120 2.91 39.00 5.32
N LYS A 121 1.72 38.77 4.75
CA LYS A 121 1.16 39.62 3.70
C LYS A 121 0.97 41.07 4.17
N TRP A 122 0.62 41.27 5.43
CA TRP A 122 0.46 42.58 6.06
C TRP A 122 1.76 43.16 6.67
N GLY A 123 2.93 42.64 6.26
CA GLY A 123 4.23 43.19 6.69
C GLY A 123 4.76 42.61 8.01
N GLY A 124 4.14 41.57 8.56
CA GLY A 124 4.55 40.91 9.79
C GLY A 124 3.68 41.25 11.00
N ARG A 125 4.00 40.66 12.16
CA ARG A 125 3.19 40.78 13.38
C ARG A 125 3.23 42.19 13.96
N GLU A 126 4.40 42.80 13.87
CA GLU A 126 4.71 44.13 14.40
C GLU A 126 4.00 45.22 13.59
N ALA A 127 3.94 45.07 12.26
CA ALA A 127 3.18 45.97 11.39
C ALA A 127 1.67 45.86 11.66
N VAL A 128 1.14 44.63 11.77
CA VAL A 128 -0.28 44.40 12.10
C VAL A 128 -0.63 44.95 13.50
N SER A 129 0.27 44.83 14.47
CA SER A 129 0.10 45.44 15.80
C SER A 129 -0.07 46.95 15.72
N GLN A 130 0.78 47.63 14.94
CA GLN A 130 0.69 49.08 14.74
C GLN A 130 -0.62 49.47 14.04
N LEU A 131 -1.04 48.73 13.01
CA LEU A 131 -2.30 48.97 12.30
C LEU A 131 -3.53 48.82 13.22
N TRP A 132 -3.45 47.96 14.24
CA TRP A 132 -4.50 47.78 15.25
C TRP A 132 -4.35 48.70 16.47
N GLY A 133 -3.60 49.79 16.36
CA GLY A 133 -3.45 50.76 17.45
C GLY A 133 -2.62 50.23 18.63
N GLY A 134 -1.66 49.34 18.36
CA GLY A 134 -0.75 48.79 19.36
C GLY A 134 -1.21 47.47 19.97
N SER A 135 -1.83 46.58 19.19
CA SER A 135 -2.21 45.25 19.69
C SER A 135 -1.00 44.48 20.25
N PRO A 136 -1.09 43.82 21.41
CA PRO A 136 0.06 43.14 22.00
C PRO A 136 0.61 42.01 21.10
N VAL A 137 1.92 42.05 20.85
CA VAL A 137 2.63 41.00 20.08
C VAL A 137 3.27 40.02 21.05
N ILE A 138 2.94 38.73 20.92
CA ILE A 138 3.53 37.69 21.76
C ILE A 138 5.00 37.48 21.36
N PRO A 139 5.97 37.58 22.30
CA PRO A 139 7.39 37.34 22.03
C PRO A 139 7.68 36.00 21.34
N GLY A 140 8.75 35.96 20.55
CA GLY A 140 9.17 34.73 19.86
C GLY A 140 9.79 33.69 20.79
N ARG A 141 10.42 34.13 21.89
CA ARG A 141 11.00 33.24 22.90
C ARG A 141 9.92 32.76 23.85
N TRP A 142 9.74 31.45 23.95
CA TRP A 142 8.61 30.85 24.69
C TRP A 142 8.51 31.27 26.15
N LYS A 143 9.63 31.27 26.88
CA LYS A 143 9.63 31.67 28.30
C LYS A 143 9.19 33.13 28.50
N GLU A 144 9.67 34.02 27.64
CA GLU A 144 9.27 35.44 27.63
C GLU A 144 7.80 35.59 27.22
N ALA A 145 7.35 34.80 26.25
CA ALA A 145 5.96 34.80 25.78
C ALA A 145 4.97 34.42 26.88
N VAL A 146 5.25 33.33 27.61
CA VAL A 146 4.41 32.83 28.71
C VAL A 146 4.38 33.84 29.86
N GLN A 147 5.49 34.52 30.13
CA GLN A 147 5.54 35.56 31.17
C GLN A 147 4.79 36.83 30.76
N ALA A 148 4.95 37.28 29.51
CA ALA A 148 4.43 38.56 29.04
C ALA A 148 2.93 38.54 28.70
N SER A 149 2.38 37.42 28.23
CA SER A 149 0.98 37.33 27.78
C SER A 149 0.12 36.53 28.76
N PRO A 150 -0.90 37.15 29.40
CA PRO A 150 -1.88 36.42 30.20
C PRO A 150 -2.74 35.46 29.35
N GLU A 151 -2.99 35.78 28.09
CA GLU A 151 -3.75 34.95 27.15
C GLU A 151 -3.02 33.66 26.83
N LEU A 152 -1.69 33.72 26.67
CA LEU A 152 -0.88 32.53 26.50
C LEU A 152 -0.85 31.66 27.76
N ARG A 153 -0.90 32.26 28.96
CA ARG A 153 -1.02 31.48 30.21
C ARG A 153 -2.35 30.75 30.31
N GLN A 154 -3.45 31.43 30.01
CA GLN A 154 -4.77 30.80 29.92
C GLN A 154 -4.78 29.67 28.89
N LEU A 155 -4.13 29.85 27.74
CA LEU A 155 -4.02 28.81 26.73
C LEU A 155 -3.25 27.58 27.24
N VAL A 156 -2.14 27.77 27.96
CA VAL A 156 -1.36 26.67 28.53
C VAL A 156 -2.12 25.98 29.67
N GLU A 157 -2.95 26.70 30.41
CA GLU A 157 -3.86 26.12 31.42
C GLU A 157 -5.00 25.32 30.79
N ALA A 158 -5.56 25.80 29.67
CA ALA A 158 -6.65 25.15 28.95
C ALA A 158 -6.16 23.92 28.14
N ASP A 159 -4.99 24.02 27.49
CA ASP A 159 -4.40 22.96 26.68
C ASP A 159 -3.30 22.22 27.44
N THR A 160 -3.68 21.08 28.05
CA THR A 160 -2.77 20.21 28.83
C THR A 160 -1.58 19.67 28.03
N THR A 161 -1.57 19.80 26.70
CA THR A 161 -0.45 19.39 25.85
C THR A 161 0.69 20.42 25.82
N LEU A 162 0.42 21.65 26.26
CA LEU A 162 1.41 22.72 26.34
C LEU A 162 2.13 22.72 27.69
N SER A 163 3.36 23.23 27.70
CA SER A 163 4.17 23.35 28.91
C SER A 163 4.54 24.81 29.17
N MET A 164 4.47 25.24 30.43
CA MET A 164 4.96 26.56 30.86
C MET A 164 6.47 26.74 30.65
N GLN A 165 7.23 25.64 30.64
CA GLN A 165 8.70 25.70 30.65
C GLN A 165 9.33 25.57 29.27
N SER A 166 8.66 24.87 28.35
CA SER A 166 9.19 24.50 27.03
C SER A 166 8.19 24.76 25.92
N PRO A 167 8.62 25.28 24.76
CA PRO A 167 7.73 25.47 23.62
C PRO A 167 7.11 24.14 23.18
N PRO A 168 5.89 24.18 22.60
CA PRO A 168 5.31 22.99 22.00
C PRO A 168 6.28 22.37 20.99
N SER A 169 6.53 21.07 21.16
CA SER A 169 7.32 20.31 20.21
C SER A 169 6.55 20.22 18.89
N LEU A 170 7.10 20.81 17.82
CA LEU A 170 6.58 20.66 16.45
C LEU A 170 6.77 19.24 15.90
N SER A 171 7.03 18.24 16.76
CA SER A 171 7.05 16.84 16.35
C SER A 171 5.71 16.52 15.72
N ARG A 172 5.76 16.27 14.41
CA ARG A 172 4.68 16.26 13.41
C ARG A 172 3.58 15.22 13.66
N ASN A 173 3.56 14.60 14.83
CA ASN A 173 3.08 13.25 15.07
C ASN A 173 2.28 13.10 16.38
N ASN A 174 2.28 14.05 17.32
CA ASN A 174 1.88 13.71 18.69
C ASN A 174 0.37 13.56 18.97
N THR A 175 -0.54 14.16 18.20
CA THR A 175 -1.97 14.18 18.58
C THR A 175 -2.76 12.91 18.24
N ILE A 176 -2.23 12.05 17.35
CA ILE A 176 -2.85 10.74 17.03
C ILE A 176 -2.05 9.57 17.65
N HIS A 177 -0.80 9.79 18.03
CA HIS A 177 0.09 8.70 18.48
C HIS A 177 -0.03 8.34 19.97
N GLN A 178 -0.80 9.04 20.82
CA GLN A 178 -0.84 8.65 22.24
C GLN A 178 -1.49 7.27 22.46
N GLN A 179 -2.54 6.91 21.71
CA GLN A 179 -3.11 5.56 21.76
C GLN A 179 -2.25 4.49 21.04
N GLU A 180 -1.52 4.85 19.97
CA GLU A 180 -0.58 3.93 19.31
C GLU A 180 0.74 3.75 20.09
N SER A 181 1.08 4.66 21.00
CA SER A 181 2.35 4.61 21.73
C SER A 181 2.48 3.43 22.69
N SER A 182 1.35 2.88 23.17
CA SER A 182 1.31 1.69 24.01
C SER A 182 1.63 0.40 23.23
N LEU A 183 1.34 0.37 21.92
CA LEU A 183 1.60 -0.75 21.00
C LEU A 183 2.91 -0.61 20.22
N LYS A 184 3.72 0.41 20.53
CA LYS A 184 5.01 0.61 19.89
C LYS A 184 6.01 -0.40 20.43
N TRP A 185 6.79 -1.01 19.53
CA TRP A 185 7.86 -1.93 19.92
C TRP A 185 8.84 -1.24 20.88
N LYS A 186 8.92 -1.70 22.12
CA LYS A 186 9.85 -1.17 23.13
C LYS A 186 11.25 -1.72 22.85
N HIS A 187 12.08 -0.91 22.17
CA HIS A 187 13.48 -1.24 21.96
C HIS A 187 14.24 -1.26 23.29
N GLN A 188 15.14 -2.23 23.48
CA GLN A 188 16.07 -2.22 24.61
C GLN A 188 17.12 -1.13 24.37
N GLU A 189 17.06 -0.04 25.13
CA GLU A 189 18.01 1.06 25.04
C GLU A 189 19.44 0.56 25.25
N GLY A 190 20.34 0.91 24.33
CA GLY A 190 21.76 0.53 24.38
C GLY A 190 22.34 0.10 23.04
N ARG A 191 23.57 0.54 22.77
CA ARG A 191 24.34 0.06 21.61
C ARG A 191 24.68 -1.42 21.83
N LYS A 192 24.25 -2.29 20.91
CA LYS A 192 24.63 -3.71 20.95
C LYS A 192 26.16 -3.85 20.92
N PRO A 193 26.76 -4.81 21.66
CA PRO A 193 28.21 -4.94 21.78
C PRO A 193 28.86 -5.30 20.43
N LYS A 194 30.17 -5.02 20.30
CA LYS A 194 30.94 -5.40 19.10
C LYS A 194 30.87 -6.92 18.92
N GLY A 195 30.61 -7.39 17.70
CA GLY A 195 30.46 -8.82 17.40
C GLY A 195 29.06 -9.40 17.67
N TYR A 196 28.14 -8.63 18.27
CA TYR A 196 26.75 -9.07 18.47
C TYR A 196 26.06 -9.48 17.16
N TRP A 197 26.25 -8.68 16.11
CA TRP A 197 25.64 -8.93 14.81
C TRP A 197 26.41 -10.01 14.02
N ASN A 198 25.83 -11.20 13.99
CA ASN A 198 26.15 -12.33 13.13
C ASN A 198 24.85 -12.80 12.43
N THR A 199 24.94 -13.75 11.50
CA THR A 199 23.75 -14.22 10.75
C THR A 199 22.67 -14.77 11.68
N LYS A 200 23.05 -15.50 12.73
CA LYS A 200 22.10 -16.13 13.68
C LYS A 200 21.36 -15.08 14.51
N THR A 201 22.06 -14.07 15.04
CA THR A 201 21.44 -12.98 15.82
C THR A 201 20.60 -12.07 14.95
N LEU A 202 21.03 -11.78 13.71
CA LEU A 202 20.23 -11.04 12.73
C LEU A 202 18.88 -11.72 12.47
N LEU A 203 18.88 -13.02 12.16
CA LEU A 203 17.66 -13.76 11.88
C LEU A 203 16.77 -13.88 13.12
N LYS A 204 17.35 -14.10 14.31
CA LYS A 204 16.60 -14.11 15.57
C LYS A 204 15.87 -12.78 15.80
N GLU A 205 16.58 -11.66 15.73
CA GLU A 205 16.01 -10.33 15.94
C GLU A 205 14.94 -9.99 14.89
N LEU A 206 15.16 -10.40 13.64
CA LEU A 206 14.18 -10.24 12.56
C LEU A 206 12.90 -11.04 12.82
N TYR A 207 13.00 -12.32 13.18
CA TYR A 207 11.81 -13.14 13.45
C TYR A 207 11.06 -12.65 14.68
N THR A 208 11.78 -12.21 15.72
CA THR A 208 11.17 -11.58 16.90
C THR A 208 10.39 -10.33 16.52
N TYR A 209 10.98 -9.43 15.70
CA TYR A 209 10.28 -8.24 15.19
C TYR A 209 9.03 -8.62 14.40
N VAL A 210 9.13 -9.60 13.50
CA VAL A 210 8.02 -9.98 12.61
C VAL A 210 6.90 -10.72 13.36
N SER A 211 7.21 -11.53 14.37
CA SER A 211 6.20 -12.16 15.24
C SER A 211 5.35 -11.11 15.95
N PHE A 212 6.00 -10.10 16.53
CA PHE A 212 5.29 -8.98 17.15
C PHE A 212 4.39 -8.25 16.15
N TYR A 213 4.89 -8.00 14.94
CA TYR A 213 4.10 -7.32 13.91
C TYR A 213 2.90 -8.14 13.42
N ARG A 214 3.04 -9.47 13.40
CA ARG A 214 1.92 -10.37 13.10
C ARG A 214 0.81 -10.25 14.14
N GLU A 215 1.17 -10.29 15.41
CA GLU A 215 0.23 -10.25 16.54
C GLU A 215 -0.49 -8.90 16.63
N ASN A 216 0.22 -7.79 16.39
CA ASN A 216 -0.33 -6.44 16.60
C ASN A 216 -0.93 -5.80 15.35
N TYR A 217 -0.48 -6.18 14.14
CA TYR A 217 -0.83 -5.49 12.89
C TYR A 217 -1.34 -6.42 11.78
N GLN A 218 -1.66 -7.68 12.10
CA GLN A 218 -2.18 -8.68 11.14
C GLN A 218 -1.31 -8.83 9.88
N ARG A 219 0.02 -8.76 10.03
CA ARG A 219 0.98 -9.05 8.95
C ARG A 219 1.41 -10.51 8.97
N PRO A 220 1.71 -11.14 7.83
CA PRO A 220 2.14 -12.54 7.83
C PRO A 220 3.56 -12.64 8.42
N ALA A 221 3.84 -13.75 9.11
CA ALA A 221 5.17 -13.98 9.66
C ALA A 221 6.25 -14.21 8.59
N VAL A 222 5.84 -14.52 7.36
CA VAL A 222 6.74 -14.82 6.24
C VAL A 222 7.13 -13.59 5.42
N TRP A 223 6.59 -12.41 5.74
CA TRP A 223 6.86 -11.17 5.01
C TRP A 223 8.15 -10.50 5.47
N MET A 224 8.96 -10.04 4.52
CA MET A 224 10.15 -9.24 4.79
C MET A 224 9.81 -7.75 4.95
N PRO A 225 10.05 -7.14 6.14
CA PRO A 225 9.89 -5.70 6.33
C PRO A 225 10.88 -4.86 5.52
N ARG A 226 10.49 -3.63 5.19
CA ARG A 226 11.42 -2.66 4.59
C ARG A 226 12.42 -2.18 5.64
N PRO A 227 13.69 -1.94 5.23
CA PRO A 227 14.67 -1.30 6.10
C PRO A 227 14.19 0.04 6.70
N SER A 228 13.38 0.80 5.96
CA SER A 228 12.78 2.06 6.44
C SER A 228 11.72 1.87 7.51
N GLU A 229 11.06 0.71 7.58
CA GLU A 229 10.09 0.40 8.63
C GLU A 229 10.83 0.19 9.96
N PHE A 230 11.98 -0.50 9.96
CA PHE A 230 12.80 -0.63 11.16
C PHE A 230 13.21 0.73 11.76
N ALA A 231 13.65 1.68 10.92
CA ALA A 231 14.03 3.02 11.39
C ALA A 231 12.86 3.77 12.04
N LYS A 232 11.65 3.67 11.46
CA LYS A 232 10.44 4.31 12.04
C LYS A 232 10.12 3.76 13.43
N GLU A 233 10.40 2.49 13.66
CA GLU A 233 10.22 1.80 14.93
C GLU A 233 11.43 1.93 15.88
N GLY A 234 12.42 2.75 15.54
CA GLY A 234 13.64 2.92 16.36
C GLY A 234 14.60 1.73 16.31
N ARG A 235 14.41 0.79 15.39
CA ARG A 235 15.30 -0.36 15.12
C ARG A 235 16.35 -0.04 14.05
N ASP A 236 16.99 1.12 14.19
CA ASP A 236 18.08 1.52 13.28
C ASP A 236 19.28 0.57 13.36
N ASP A 237 19.45 -0.11 14.50
CA ASP A 237 20.42 -1.18 14.71
C ASP A 237 20.20 -2.34 13.71
N LEU A 238 18.96 -2.83 13.61
CA LEU A 238 18.57 -3.90 12.71
C LEU A 238 18.65 -3.45 11.24
N ARG A 239 18.26 -2.20 10.95
CA ARG A 239 18.44 -1.61 9.61
C ARG A 239 19.91 -1.60 9.19
N GLN A 240 20.81 -1.17 10.05
CA GLN A 240 22.25 -1.16 9.77
C GLN A 240 22.79 -2.58 9.61
N ALA A 241 22.34 -3.52 10.43
CA ALA A 241 22.68 -4.93 10.26
C ALA A 241 22.25 -5.43 8.87
N PHE A 242 21.03 -5.14 8.41
CA PHE A 242 20.60 -5.48 7.04
C PHE A 242 21.57 -4.99 5.97
N HIS A 243 22.04 -3.74 6.05
CA HIS A 243 23.04 -3.22 5.10
C HIS A 243 24.36 -4.00 5.17
N ARG A 244 24.86 -4.30 6.37
CA ARG A 244 26.09 -5.09 6.58
C ARG A 244 26.00 -6.51 6.01
N PHE A 245 24.82 -7.13 6.05
CA PHE A 245 24.58 -8.49 5.54
C PHE A 245 24.13 -8.53 4.07
N GLY A 246 24.42 -7.47 3.29
CA GLY A 246 24.18 -7.43 1.84
C GLY A 246 22.77 -7.02 1.44
N GLY A 247 22.05 -6.33 2.32
CA GLY A 247 20.76 -5.71 2.06
C GLY A 247 19.56 -6.65 2.16
N ALA A 248 18.36 -6.05 2.10
CA ALA A 248 17.09 -6.74 2.35
C ALA A 248 16.86 -7.96 1.43
N LYS A 249 17.28 -7.91 0.15
CA LYS A 249 17.12 -9.03 -0.79
C LYS A 249 17.97 -10.25 -0.39
N LYS A 250 19.20 -10.03 0.09
CA LYS A 250 20.07 -11.13 0.54
C LYS A 250 19.54 -11.70 1.86
N VAL A 251 19.17 -10.83 2.81
CA VAL A 251 18.59 -11.24 4.09
C VAL A 251 17.26 -11.98 3.90
N ALA A 252 16.40 -11.58 2.97
CA ALA A 252 15.14 -12.29 2.68
C ALA A 252 15.36 -13.74 2.23
N ARG A 253 16.36 -13.95 1.37
CA ARG A 253 16.75 -15.31 0.97
C ARG A 253 17.30 -16.12 2.14
N LEU A 254 18.16 -15.52 2.97
CA LEU A 254 18.73 -16.17 4.15
C LEU A 254 17.66 -16.51 5.20
N ALA A 255 16.65 -15.65 5.35
CA ALA A 255 15.55 -15.82 6.29
C ALA A 255 14.42 -16.72 5.75
N GLY A 256 14.47 -17.13 4.48
CA GLY A 256 13.35 -17.82 3.83
C GLY A 256 12.06 -17.00 3.91
N MET A 257 12.12 -15.70 3.61
CA MET A 257 10.98 -14.78 3.71
C MET A 257 10.63 -14.19 2.35
N VAL A 258 9.34 -13.99 2.10
CA VAL A 258 8.81 -13.36 0.90
C VAL A 258 9.31 -11.91 0.82
N PRO A 259 9.94 -11.49 -0.29
CA PRO A 259 10.40 -10.13 -0.47
C PRO A 259 9.26 -9.11 -0.33
N PHE A 260 9.56 -7.96 0.27
CA PHE A 260 8.59 -6.87 0.47
C PHE A 260 7.78 -6.54 -0.79
N ARG A 261 8.47 -6.40 -1.94
CA ARG A 261 7.84 -5.97 -3.19
C ARG A 261 6.79 -6.97 -3.67
N GLU A 262 7.05 -8.26 -3.50
CA GLU A 262 6.17 -9.33 -3.95
C GLU A 262 4.89 -9.37 -3.08
N TRP A 263 5.05 -9.30 -1.76
CA TRP A 263 3.89 -9.20 -0.86
C TRP A 263 3.08 -7.93 -1.08
N TYR A 264 3.75 -6.79 -1.25
CA TYR A 264 3.07 -5.53 -1.52
C TYR A 264 2.30 -5.56 -2.85
N TYR A 265 2.89 -6.17 -3.88
CA TYR A 265 2.20 -6.39 -5.16
C TYR A 265 0.97 -7.28 -4.98
N PHE A 266 1.08 -8.38 -4.24
CA PHE A 266 -0.01 -9.29 -3.95
C PHE A 266 -1.17 -8.62 -3.19
N GLU A 267 -0.88 -7.92 -2.08
CA GLU A 267 -1.91 -7.22 -1.30
C GLU A 267 -2.59 -6.12 -2.11
N GLY A 268 -1.84 -5.31 -2.86
CA GLY A 268 -2.44 -4.28 -3.72
C GLY A 268 -3.26 -4.86 -4.87
N GLN A 269 -2.95 -6.06 -5.34
CA GLN A 269 -3.72 -6.76 -6.39
C GLN A 269 -5.04 -7.27 -5.82
N LEU A 270 -5.05 -7.79 -4.59
CA LEU A 270 -6.28 -8.14 -3.87
C LEU A 270 -7.13 -6.90 -3.62
N GLU A 271 -6.52 -5.82 -3.14
CA GLU A 271 -7.21 -4.53 -2.89
C GLU A 271 -7.83 -3.96 -4.18
N LEU A 272 -7.09 -3.98 -5.29
CA LEU A 272 -7.58 -3.56 -6.61
C LEU A 272 -8.85 -4.33 -6.99
N LEU A 273 -8.86 -5.64 -6.82
CA LEU A 273 -9.98 -6.48 -7.20
C LEU A 273 -11.20 -6.28 -6.29
N MET A 274 -10.98 -6.11 -4.98
CA MET A 274 -12.07 -5.80 -4.03
C MET A 274 -12.68 -4.43 -4.30
N GLU A 275 -11.85 -3.41 -4.52
CA GLU A 275 -12.28 -2.06 -4.85
C GLU A 275 -13.02 -2.00 -6.19
N LEU A 276 -12.51 -2.72 -7.20
CA LEU A 276 -13.16 -2.83 -8.50
C LEU A 276 -14.53 -3.54 -8.37
N GLN A 277 -14.60 -4.64 -7.62
CA GLN A 277 -15.86 -5.35 -7.36
C GLN A 277 -16.87 -4.45 -6.65
N ARG A 278 -16.43 -3.68 -5.64
CA ARG A 278 -17.26 -2.70 -4.93
C ARG A 278 -17.82 -1.65 -5.89
N TYR A 279 -16.95 -1.06 -6.71
CA TYR A 279 -17.35 -0.05 -7.70
C TYR A 279 -18.38 -0.62 -8.70
N LEU A 280 -18.13 -1.82 -9.24
CA LEU A 280 -19.02 -2.44 -10.23
C LEU A 280 -20.38 -2.82 -9.65
N LYS A 281 -20.45 -3.16 -8.35
CA LYS A 281 -21.73 -3.42 -7.69
C LYS A 281 -22.62 -2.17 -7.61
N GLU A 282 -22.02 -0.99 -7.48
CA GLU A 282 -22.74 0.27 -7.26
C GLU A 282 -22.98 1.04 -8.58
N TYR A 283 -22.00 1.04 -9.49
CA TYR A 283 -22.01 1.85 -10.72
C TYR A 283 -21.79 1.03 -12.00
N GLY A 284 -21.59 -0.28 -11.89
CA GLY A 284 -21.25 -1.13 -13.03
C GLY A 284 -22.37 -1.15 -14.07
N LYS A 285 -21.97 -1.00 -15.33
CA LYS A 285 -22.83 -1.20 -16.51
C LYS A 285 -22.25 -2.34 -17.32
N ASP A 286 -22.93 -3.47 -17.29
CA ASP A 286 -22.51 -4.71 -17.93
C ASP A 286 -21.11 -5.16 -17.47
N GLU A 287 -20.53 -6.17 -18.12
CA GLU A 287 -19.16 -6.65 -17.88
C GLU A 287 -18.09 -5.67 -18.43
N THR A 288 -18.35 -4.36 -18.34
CA THR A 288 -17.49 -3.29 -18.85
C THR A 288 -16.57 -2.77 -17.78
N PHE A 289 -15.28 -2.64 -18.10
CA PHE A 289 -14.29 -2.06 -17.19
C PHE A 289 -14.54 -0.54 -17.06
N PRO A 290 -14.54 0.02 -15.84
CA PRO A 290 -14.96 1.40 -15.62
C PRO A 290 -14.00 2.43 -16.23
N VAL A 291 -14.57 3.56 -16.67
CA VAL A 291 -13.80 4.73 -17.12
C VAL A 291 -13.13 5.39 -15.92
N VAL A 292 -11.83 5.70 -16.03
CA VAL A 292 -10.99 6.10 -14.90
C VAL A 292 -11.44 7.45 -14.31
N GLU A 293 -11.93 8.34 -15.17
CA GLU A 293 -12.48 9.64 -14.80
C GLU A 293 -13.75 9.50 -13.96
N ASP A 294 -14.62 8.55 -14.30
CA ASP A 294 -15.86 8.29 -13.56
C ASP A 294 -15.57 7.65 -12.20
N VAL A 295 -14.60 6.72 -12.13
CA VAL A 295 -14.09 6.14 -10.86
C VAL A 295 -13.69 7.26 -9.90
N LYS A 296 -12.94 8.25 -10.39
CA LYS A 296 -12.52 9.39 -9.59
C LYS A 296 -13.67 10.32 -9.24
N ARG A 297 -14.58 10.62 -10.17
CA ARG A 297 -15.74 11.48 -9.94
C ARG A 297 -16.66 10.91 -8.86
N ASN A 298 -16.80 9.59 -8.81
CA ASN A 298 -17.61 8.89 -7.82
C ASN A 298 -16.89 8.70 -6.47
N GLY A 299 -15.71 9.29 -6.26
CA GLY A 299 -14.99 9.27 -4.99
C GLY A 299 -14.14 8.03 -4.73
N PHE A 300 -13.92 7.15 -5.72
CA PHE A 300 -13.09 5.95 -5.58
C PHE A 300 -11.61 6.26 -5.88
N ASP A 301 -11.04 7.21 -5.15
CA ASP A 301 -9.65 7.67 -5.33
C ASP A 301 -8.61 6.55 -5.20
N GLN A 302 -8.88 5.57 -4.33
CA GLN A 302 -8.03 4.41 -4.12
C GLN A 302 -8.03 3.48 -5.34
N LEU A 303 -9.22 3.12 -5.85
CA LEU A 303 -9.35 2.33 -7.07
C LEU A 303 -8.69 3.03 -8.27
N TYR A 304 -8.90 4.34 -8.41
CA TYR A 304 -8.24 5.15 -9.44
C TYR A 304 -6.71 4.99 -9.38
N SER A 305 -6.14 5.11 -8.19
CA SER A 305 -4.69 4.99 -7.96
C SER A 305 -4.18 3.58 -8.25
N LEU A 306 -4.93 2.55 -7.86
CA LEU A 306 -4.61 1.14 -8.10
C LEU A 306 -4.66 0.81 -9.60
N ILE A 307 -5.69 1.29 -10.33
CA ILE A 307 -5.78 1.11 -11.78
C ILE A 307 -4.52 1.65 -12.47
N GLN A 308 -4.07 2.85 -12.10
CA GLN A 308 -2.84 3.43 -12.67
C GLN A 308 -1.60 2.64 -12.31
N TYR A 309 -1.48 2.18 -11.06
CA TYR A 309 -0.33 1.43 -10.59
C TYR A 309 -0.18 0.07 -11.29
N TYR A 310 -1.29 -0.63 -11.55
CA TYR A 310 -1.29 -1.96 -12.17
C TYR A 310 -1.37 -1.95 -13.72
N GLY A 311 -0.92 -0.86 -14.36
CA GLY A 311 -0.76 -0.80 -15.83
C GLY A 311 -1.91 -0.12 -16.58
N GLY A 312 -2.89 0.44 -15.87
CA GLY A 312 -3.96 1.24 -16.45
C GLY A 312 -5.17 0.45 -16.95
N ARG A 313 -6.21 1.19 -17.34
CA ARG A 313 -7.55 0.67 -17.70
C ARG A 313 -7.51 -0.42 -18.76
N LYS A 314 -6.83 -0.16 -19.89
CA LYS A 314 -6.84 -1.04 -21.06
C LYS A 314 -6.18 -2.40 -20.76
N PHE A 315 -5.04 -2.37 -20.08
CA PHE A 315 -4.34 -3.57 -19.67
C PHE A 315 -5.17 -4.40 -18.67
N LEU A 316 -5.75 -3.75 -17.65
CA LEU A 316 -6.57 -4.46 -16.66
C LEU A 316 -7.87 -5.02 -17.26
N ALA A 317 -8.51 -4.30 -18.17
CA ALA A 317 -9.69 -4.79 -18.88
C ALA A 317 -9.37 -6.07 -19.68
N ALA A 318 -8.29 -6.05 -20.47
CA ALA A 318 -7.82 -7.22 -21.19
C ALA A 318 -7.46 -8.38 -20.24
N ARG A 319 -6.72 -8.10 -19.17
CA ARG A 319 -6.28 -9.06 -18.15
C ARG A 319 -7.45 -9.78 -17.47
N PHE A 320 -8.55 -9.06 -17.19
CA PHE A 320 -9.74 -9.61 -16.54
C PHE A 320 -10.86 -9.98 -17.53
N GLY A 321 -10.61 -9.95 -18.84
CA GLY A 321 -11.60 -10.31 -19.84
C GLY A 321 -12.83 -9.39 -19.86
N MET A 322 -12.67 -8.13 -19.45
CA MET A 322 -13.74 -7.13 -19.42
C MET A 322 -13.73 -6.26 -20.68
N LYS A 323 -14.90 -5.77 -21.08
CA LYS A 323 -15.03 -4.90 -22.27
C LYS A 323 -14.56 -3.47 -21.96
N THR A 324 -14.04 -2.77 -22.98
CA THR A 324 -13.81 -1.32 -22.92
C THR A 324 -14.70 -0.60 -23.91
N VAL A 325 -15.19 0.59 -23.54
CA VAL A 325 -16.04 1.42 -24.42
C VAL A 325 -15.29 1.87 -25.69
N GLU A 326 -13.98 2.10 -25.57
CA GLU A 326 -13.13 2.46 -26.71
C GLU A 326 -12.68 1.22 -27.49
N LYS A 327 -12.86 1.26 -28.82
CA LYS A 327 -12.19 0.35 -29.76
C LYS A 327 -10.73 0.79 -29.87
N SER A 328 -9.86 0.22 -29.06
CA SER A 328 -8.43 0.51 -29.10
C SER A 328 -7.65 -0.76 -29.42
N ASP A 329 -6.96 -0.75 -30.55
CA ASP A 329 -6.32 -1.95 -31.11
C ASP A 329 -5.05 -2.40 -30.36
N LEU A 330 -4.46 -1.54 -29.52
CA LEU A 330 -3.19 -1.80 -28.81
C LEU A 330 -3.21 -3.09 -27.96
N TYR A 331 -4.37 -3.49 -27.45
CA TYR A 331 -4.54 -4.70 -26.64
C TYR A 331 -5.49 -5.72 -27.29
N ALA A 332 -5.88 -5.54 -28.55
CA ALA A 332 -6.80 -6.44 -29.23
C ALA A 332 -6.27 -7.89 -29.31
N ASN A 333 -4.95 -8.04 -29.36
CA ASN A 333 -4.29 -9.35 -29.40
C ASN A 333 -4.10 -9.98 -28.02
N LEU A 334 -4.28 -9.21 -26.93
CA LEU A 334 -4.16 -9.69 -25.56
C LEU A 334 -5.52 -10.14 -25.03
N ASN A 335 -6.07 -11.19 -25.62
CA ASN A 335 -7.29 -11.81 -25.10
C ASN A 335 -6.91 -12.96 -24.16
N PHE A 336 -7.08 -12.73 -22.86
CA PHE A 336 -6.87 -13.77 -21.86
C PHE A 336 -8.11 -14.69 -21.73
N GLY A 337 -9.26 -14.34 -22.29
CA GLY A 337 -10.54 -15.04 -22.14
C GLY A 337 -11.33 -14.55 -20.90
N PRO A 338 -12.56 -15.07 -20.70
CA PRO A 338 -13.41 -14.63 -19.59
C PRO A 338 -12.73 -14.87 -18.24
N PHE A 339 -13.00 -14.00 -17.26
CA PHE A 339 -12.42 -14.10 -15.92
C PHE A 339 -13.39 -13.54 -14.88
N SER A 340 -13.71 -14.33 -13.87
CA SER A 340 -14.59 -13.87 -12.79
C SER A 340 -13.81 -13.11 -11.73
N LEU A 341 -14.23 -11.86 -11.45
CA LEU A 341 -13.67 -11.05 -10.37
C LEU A 341 -13.95 -11.67 -8.99
N ASP A 342 -15.13 -12.26 -8.79
CA ASP A 342 -15.49 -12.92 -7.52
C ASP A 342 -14.56 -14.10 -7.23
N PHE A 343 -14.32 -14.95 -8.24
CA PHE A 343 -13.35 -16.03 -8.16
C PHE A 343 -11.94 -15.51 -7.80
N ALA A 344 -11.49 -14.45 -8.47
CA ALA A 344 -10.17 -13.89 -8.23
C ALA A 344 -10.00 -13.36 -6.80
N VAL A 345 -11.00 -12.63 -6.28
CA VAL A 345 -11.02 -12.13 -4.90
C VAL A 345 -11.01 -13.30 -3.91
N ARG A 346 -11.84 -14.33 -4.12
CA ARG A 346 -11.86 -15.53 -3.26
C ARG A 346 -10.52 -16.25 -3.26
N LEU A 347 -9.92 -16.48 -4.44
CA LEU A 347 -8.64 -17.15 -4.56
C LEU A 347 -7.51 -16.40 -3.84
N LEU A 348 -7.39 -15.08 -4.05
CA LEU A 348 -6.37 -14.27 -3.38
C LEU A 348 -6.60 -14.19 -1.87
N THR A 349 -7.86 -14.12 -1.42
CA THR A 349 -8.21 -14.16 0.01
C THR A 349 -7.84 -15.49 0.65
N PHE A 350 -8.09 -16.60 -0.05
CA PHE A 350 -7.70 -17.94 0.37
C PHE A 350 -6.17 -18.06 0.49
N ILE A 351 -5.41 -17.59 -0.51
CA ILE A 351 -3.95 -17.54 -0.47
C ILE A 351 -3.47 -16.71 0.71
N ARG A 352 -4.02 -15.50 0.90
CA ARG A 352 -3.67 -14.60 1.99
C ARG A 352 -3.83 -15.28 3.35
N ARG A 353 -4.97 -15.94 3.59
CA ARG A 353 -5.21 -16.68 4.85
C ARG A 353 -4.17 -17.79 5.08
N ARG A 354 -3.81 -18.54 4.04
CA ARG A 354 -2.78 -19.59 4.15
C ARG A 354 -1.39 -19.00 4.41
N GLU A 355 -1.00 -17.92 3.71
CA GLU A 355 0.30 -17.26 3.95
C GLU A 355 0.42 -16.69 5.36
N MET A 356 -0.69 -16.19 5.94
CA MET A 356 -0.74 -15.71 7.33
C MET A 356 -0.43 -16.81 8.37
N GLN A 357 -0.68 -18.07 8.03
CA GLN A 357 -0.44 -19.21 8.92
C GLN A 357 0.99 -19.74 8.85
N LYS A 358 1.71 -19.49 7.75
CA LYS A 358 3.07 -19.99 7.56
C LYS A 358 4.06 -19.37 8.54
N LYS A 359 5.12 -20.13 8.84
CA LYS A 359 6.25 -19.69 9.66
C LYS A 359 7.54 -19.73 8.82
N PRO A 360 8.41 -18.72 8.91
CA PRO A 360 9.73 -18.80 8.29
C PRO A 360 10.63 -19.81 9.04
N PRO A 361 11.70 -20.33 8.40
CA PRO A 361 12.10 -20.08 7.02
C PRO A 361 11.28 -20.89 6.02
N LEU A 362 10.85 -20.24 4.94
CA LEU A 362 10.24 -20.90 3.80
C LEU A 362 11.30 -21.55 2.91
N VAL A 363 11.03 -22.79 2.48
CA VAL A 363 11.84 -23.47 1.45
C VAL A 363 11.82 -22.66 0.14
N TYR A 364 10.66 -22.09 -0.18
CA TYR A 364 10.45 -21.28 -1.37
C TYR A 364 9.71 -19.98 -1.03
N PRO A 365 10.43 -18.87 -0.85
CA PRO A 365 9.86 -17.60 -0.40
C PRO A 365 9.20 -16.83 -1.55
N ALA A 366 8.15 -17.40 -2.15
CA ALA A 366 7.35 -16.77 -3.19
C ALA A 366 5.86 -17.04 -2.95
N ILE A 367 5.01 -16.09 -3.33
CA ILE A 367 3.55 -16.22 -3.23
C ILE A 367 3.05 -16.97 -4.46
N ARG A 368 2.31 -18.05 -4.22
CA ARG A 368 1.95 -19.01 -5.25
C ARG A 368 0.47 -19.29 -5.27
N ILE A 369 -0.01 -19.68 -6.44
CA ILE A 369 -1.26 -20.40 -6.53
C ILE A 369 -1.11 -21.75 -5.79
N PRO A 370 -2.10 -22.17 -4.97
CA PRO A 370 -2.07 -23.48 -4.33
C PRO A 370 -1.94 -24.60 -5.37
N SER A 371 -1.26 -25.70 -5.03
CA SER A 371 -1.16 -26.82 -5.96
C SER A 371 -2.50 -27.56 -6.12
N PRO A 372 -2.71 -28.32 -7.20
CA PRO A 372 -3.90 -29.15 -7.36
C PRO A 372 -4.17 -30.05 -6.15
N ILE A 373 -3.13 -30.75 -5.68
CA ILE A 373 -3.21 -31.62 -4.50
C ILE A 373 -3.65 -30.85 -3.25
N GLN A 374 -3.16 -29.63 -3.05
CA GLN A 374 -3.51 -28.78 -1.91
C GLN A 374 -4.94 -28.24 -1.95
N LEU A 375 -5.57 -28.18 -3.13
CA LEU A 375 -6.95 -27.75 -3.28
C LEU A 375 -7.92 -28.95 -3.28
N SER A 376 -7.56 -30.04 -3.96
CA SER A 376 -8.35 -31.27 -4.00
C SER A 376 -8.48 -31.96 -2.64
N ALA A 377 -7.52 -31.78 -1.74
CA ALA A 377 -7.56 -32.30 -0.38
C ALA A 377 -8.17 -31.31 0.64
N GLY A 378 -8.67 -30.15 0.19
CA GLY A 378 -9.17 -29.09 1.06
C GLY A 378 -10.67 -29.20 1.39
N ASP A 379 -11.21 -28.09 1.90
CA ASP A 379 -12.64 -27.88 2.15
C ASP A 379 -13.42 -27.58 0.85
N GLU A 380 -14.74 -27.38 0.97
CA GLU A 380 -15.60 -27.04 -0.17
C GLU A 380 -15.13 -25.78 -0.91
N GLU A 381 -14.60 -24.78 -0.20
CA GLU A 381 -14.02 -23.59 -0.82
C GLU A 381 -12.81 -23.95 -1.68
N ALA A 382 -11.90 -24.79 -1.19
CA ALA A 382 -10.74 -25.23 -1.94
C ALA A 382 -11.12 -26.03 -3.20
N LEU A 383 -12.14 -26.90 -3.12
CA LEU A 383 -12.67 -27.64 -4.26
C LEU A 383 -13.28 -26.70 -5.31
N TYR A 384 -14.11 -25.75 -4.88
CA TYR A 384 -14.66 -24.72 -5.77
C TYR A 384 -13.56 -23.92 -6.48
N LEU A 385 -12.50 -23.55 -5.75
CA LEU A 385 -11.35 -22.85 -6.31
C LEU A 385 -10.62 -23.71 -7.34
N HIS A 386 -10.45 -25.01 -7.08
CA HIS A 386 -9.83 -25.95 -8.01
C HIS A 386 -10.59 -26.02 -9.34
N GLU A 387 -11.91 -26.24 -9.28
CA GLU A 387 -12.77 -26.33 -10.46
C GLU A 387 -12.78 -25.01 -11.23
N SER A 388 -12.85 -23.88 -10.51
CA SER A 388 -12.81 -22.55 -11.10
C SER A 388 -11.48 -22.28 -11.80
N ILE A 389 -10.34 -22.70 -11.22
CA ILE A 389 -9.03 -22.58 -11.86
C ILE A 389 -9.01 -23.34 -13.19
N ILE A 390 -9.54 -24.57 -13.23
CA ILE A 390 -9.66 -25.36 -14.47
C ILE A 390 -10.53 -24.61 -15.49
N LYS A 391 -11.71 -24.14 -15.07
CA LYS A 391 -12.65 -23.38 -15.90
C LYS A 391 -12.02 -22.13 -16.53
N PHE A 392 -11.15 -21.42 -15.81
CA PHE A 392 -10.50 -20.19 -16.29
C PHE A 392 -9.16 -20.44 -17.02
N GLY A 393 -8.94 -21.65 -17.53
CA GLY A 393 -7.80 -21.99 -18.39
C GLY A 393 -6.59 -22.56 -17.65
N GLY A 394 -6.80 -23.11 -16.45
CA GLY A 394 -5.78 -23.82 -15.68
C GLY A 394 -4.89 -22.95 -14.80
N TYR A 395 -4.08 -23.63 -13.98
CA TYR A 395 -3.25 -23.02 -12.93
C TYR A 395 -2.27 -21.97 -13.44
N GLU A 396 -1.59 -22.26 -14.54
CA GLU A 396 -0.61 -21.36 -15.15
C GLU A 396 -1.25 -20.07 -15.67
N ASN A 397 -2.38 -20.17 -16.37
CA ASN A 397 -3.09 -19.01 -16.90
C ASN A 397 -3.59 -18.12 -15.76
N VAL A 398 -4.25 -18.70 -14.76
CA VAL A 398 -4.74 -17.97 -13.58
C VAL A 398 -3.58 -17.32 -12.82
N ALA A 399 -2.48 -18.04 -12.61
CA ALA A 399 -1.32 -17.50 -11.91
C ALA A 399 -0.70 -16.31 -12.65
N ARG A 400 -0.50 -16.41 -13.98
CA ARG A 400 -0.03 -15.28 -14.81
C ARG A 400 -0.97 -14.09 -14.72
N ARG A 401 -2.27 -14.33 -14.85
CA ARG A 401 -3.29 -13.27 -14.74
C ARG A 401 -3.32 -12.63 -13.37
N LEU A 402 -2.94 -13.30 -12.30
CA LEU A 402 -2.93 -12.71 -10.96
C LEU A 402 -1.52 -12.26 -10.52
N GLY A 403 -0.50 -12.46 -11.35
CA GLY A 403 0.90 -12.15 -11.00
C GLY A 403 1.42 -13.03 -9.86
N LEU A 404 1.02 -14.30 -9.84
CA LEU A 404 1.42 -15.30 -8.86
C LEU A 404 2.41 -16.29 -9.49
N ALA A 405 3.25 -16.91 -8.68
CA ALA A 405 4.03 -18.07 -9.11
C ALA A 405 3.18 -19.35 -9.11
N PHE A 406 3.56 -20.35 -9.91
CA PHE A 406 2.86 -21.63 -10.03
C PHE A 406 3.83 -22.81 -10.14
N TYR A 407 3.30 -24.02 -9.97
CA TYR A 407 4.07 -25.26 -10.13
C TYR A 407 4.07 -25.67 -11.60
N SER A 408 5.25 -25.78 -12.23
CA SER A 408 5.37 -26.41 -13.53
C SER A 408 5.09 -27.92 -13.40
N ALA A 409 4.53 -28.54 -14.44
CA ALA A 409 4.35 -29.99 -14.51
C ALA A 409 5.65 -30.78 -14.31
N SER A 410 6.80 -30.17 -14.61
CA SER A 410 8.13 -30.74 -14.38
C SER A 410 8.58 -30.75 -12.92
N GLY A 411 7.79 -30.19 -12.00
CA GLY A 411 8.18 -29.95 -10.61
C GLY A 411 9.24 -28.86 -10.44
N LYS A 412 9.80 -28.32 -11.54
CA LYS A 412 10.71 -27.17 -11.49
C LYS A 412 9.89 -25.89 -11.28
N ILE A 413 10.39 -25.02 -10.41
CA ILE A 413 9.80 -23.72 -10.13
C ILE A 413 10.35 -22.74 -11.14
N GLU A 414 9.49 -22.23 -12.02
CA GLU A 414 9.81 -21.09 -12.86
C GLU A 414 9.42 -19.80 -12.13
N ASN A 415 10.42 -19.07 -11.64
CA ASN A 415 10.20 -17.70 -11.17
C ASN A 415 10.04 -16.80 -12.39
N GLN A 416 8.85 -16.22 -12.56
CA GLN A 416 8.68 -15.16 -13.55
C GLN A 416 9.50 -13.95 -13.10
N GLY A 417 10.44 -13.51 -13.95
CA GLY A 417 11.08 -12.21 -13.77
C GLY A 417 9.99 -11.17 -13.67
N THR A 418 9.93 -10.48 -12.53
CA THR A 418 9.03 -9.34 -12.36
C THR A 418 9.46 -8.25 -13.33
N GLY A 419 8.72 -8.14 -14.44
CA GLY A 419 8.81 -7.06 -15.42
C GLY A 419 8.15 -5.78 -14.92
#